data_AF-W9YR25-F1
#
_entry.id   AF-W9YR25-F1
#
_cell.length_a   1.000
_cell.length_b   1.000
_cell.length_c   1.000
_cell.angle_alpha   90.00
_cell.angle_beta   90.00
_cell.angle_gamma   90.00
#
_symmetry.space_group_name_H-M   'P 1'
#
loop_
_entity.id
_entity.type
_entity.pdbx_description
1 polymer ?
#
loop_
_entity_poly.entity_id
_entity_poly.type
_entity_poly.pdbx_seq_one_letter_code
_entity_poly.pdbx_strand_id
1 'polypeptide(L)'
;MSEDEEHGHEAVALPDLSGIWAFVSLTTPDMEQSLAPPRTDLLRGRTADSIHPVHQDQDGDRPTLAYATFPELIITQPGRYRMKVNIIDMNA
;
A
#
# COMPACT_ATOMS: atom_id res chain seq x y z
N MET A 1 -47.26 15.14 -4.42
CA MET A 1 -47.01 13.69 -4.30
C MET A 1 -45.60 13.50 -4.79
N SER A 2 -44.72 13.20 -3.85
CA SER A 2 -43.28 13.12 -4.01
C SER A 2 -42.91 11.69 -4.32
N GLU A 3 -42.11 11.47 -5.35
CA GLU A 3 -41.40 10.21 -5.57
C GLU A 3 -39.94 10.62 -5.80
N ASP A 4 -39.24 10.80 -4.68
CA ASP A 4 -37.77 10.83 -4.66
C ASP A 4 -37.31 9.38 -4.89
N GLU A 5 -36.91 9.07 -6.13
CA GLU A 5 -36.22 7.83 -6.44
C GLU A 5 -34.78 7.93 -5.91
N GLU A 6 -34.60 7.50 -4.65
CA GLU A 6 -33.31 7.26 -4.03
C GLU A 6 -32.50 6.31 -4.92
N HIS A 7 -31.49 6.88 -5.60
CA HIS A 7 -30.40 6.12 -6.18
C HIS A 7 -29.63 5.45 -5.05
N GLY A 8 -30.01 4.21 -4.73
CA GLY A 8 -29.24 3.33 -3.86
C GLY A 8 -27.86 3.10 -4.46
N HIS A 9 -26.90 3.94 -4.09
CA HIS A 9 -25.49 3.59 -4.14
C HIS A 9 -25.34 2.42 -3.17
N GLU A 10 -25.30 1.19 -3.71
CA GLU A 10 -24.72 0.06 -3.00
C GLU A 10 -23.28 0.47 -2.67
N ALA A 11 -23.08 0.96 -1.44
CA ALA A 11 -21.77 1.15 -0.88
C ALA A 11 -21.13 -0.23 -0.88
N VAL A 12 -20.25 -0.48 -1.85
CA VAL A 12 -19.46 -1.70 -1.92
C VAL A 12 -18.77 -1.82 -0.57
N ALA A 13 -19.22 -2.74 0.27
CA ALA A 13 -18.66 -2.94 1.59
C ALA A 13 -17.19 -3.33 1.39
N LEU A 14 -16.28 -2.41 1.68
CA LEU A 14 -14.86 -2.67 1.57
C LEU A 14 -14.51 -3.81 2.54
N PRO A 15 -13.66 -4.77 2.13
CA PRO A 15 -13.17 -5.80 3.03
C PRO A 15 -12.51 -5.15 4.26
N ASP A 16 -12.53 -5.83 5.41
CA ASP A 16 -11.81 -5.36 6.59
C ASP A 16 -10.30 -5.40 6.32
N LEU A 17 -9.68 -4.23 6.24
CA LEU A 17 -8.24 -4.06 5.96
C LEU A 17 -7.42 -3.79 7.23
N SER A 18 -8.04 -3.81 8.41
CA SER A 18 -7.40 -3.41 9.68
C SER A 18 -6.18 -4.26 10.07
N GLY A 19 -6.10 -5.49 9.59
CA GLY A 19 -4.97 -6.41 9.78
C GLY A 19 -3.92 -6.38 8.67
N ILE A 20 -4.13 -5.64 7.59
CA ILE A 20 -3.26 -5.70 6.42
C ILE A 20 -2.19 -4.62 6.48
N TRP A 21 -0.93 -5.05 6.34
CA TRP A 21 0.25 -4.21 6.40
C TRP A 21 1.07 -4.34 5.12
N ALA A 22 1.68 -3.23 4.71
CA ALA A 22 2.62 -3.18 3.62
C ALA A 22 4.03 -2.87 4.13
N PHE A 23 5.00 -3.69 3.72
CA PHE A 23 6.42 -3.55 4.07
C PHE A 23 7.26 -3.32 2.82
N VAL A 24 8.09 -2.29 2.86
CA VAL A 24 9.06 -1.98 1.81
C VAL A 24 10.42 -2.53 2.17
N SER A 25 11.05 -3.14 1.16
CA SER A 25 12.44 -3.55 1.18
C SER A 25 13.15 -3.09 -0.09
N LEU A 26 14.47 -2.92 -0.03
CA LEU A 26 15.31 -2.75 -1.21
C LEU A 26 15.89 -4.08 -1.65
N THR A 27 15.92 -4.31 -2.95
CA THR A 27 16.59 -5.44 -3.59
C THR A 27 17.58 -4.97 -4.64
N THR A 28 18.44 -5.88 -5.07
CA THR A 28 19.20 -5.73 -6.32
C THR A 28 18.24 -5.54 -7.51
N PRO A 29 18.72 -4.95 -8.63
CA PRO A 29 17.87 -4.72 -9.82
C PRO A 29 17.27 -5.99 -10.42
N ASP A 30 17.94 -7.13 -10.26
CA ASP A 30 17.47 -8.45 -10.70
C ASP A 30 16.49 -9.10 -9.69
N MET A 31 16.33 -8.52 -8.49
CA MET A 31 15.52 -9.01 -7.38
C MET A 31 15.99 -10.33 -6.74
N GLU A 32 17.16 -10.83 -7.12
CA GLU A 32 17.74 -12.07 -6.56
C GLU A 32 18.18 -11.90 -5.10
N GLN A 33 18.57 -10.68 -4.70
CA GLN A 33 19.10 -10.41 -3.36
C GLN A 33 18.35 -9.26 -2.68
N SER A 34 17.94 -9.49 -1.43
CA SER A 34 17.44 -8.43 -0.56
C SER A 34 18.62 -7.68 0.08
N LEU A 35 18.60 -6.35 -0.06
CA LEU A 35 19.66 -5.46 0.42
C LEU A 35 19.27 -4.80 1.74
N ALA A 36 18.00 -4.42 1.91
CA ALA A 36 17.51 -3.79 3.14
C ALA A 36 16.05 -4.17 3.39
N PRO A 37 15.71 -4.80 4.54
CA PRO A 37 16.65 -5.38 5.53
C PRO A 37 17.48 -6.53 4.90
N PRO A 38 18.78 -6.70 5.20
CA PRO A 38 19.50 -6.51 6.48
C PRO A 38 20.28 -5.20 6.69
N ARG A 39 20.50 -4.39 5.65
CA ARG A 39 21.25 -3.13 5.78
C ARG A 39 20.34 -1.98 6.23
N THR A 40 20.23 -1.79 7.55
CA THR A 40 19.41 -0.72 8.16
C THR A 40 19.93 0.69 7.89
N ASP A 41 21.19 0.82 7.46
CA ASP A 41 21.78 2.09 7.08
C ASP A 41 21.39 2.55 5.66
N LEU A 42 21.07 1.61 4.76
CA LEU A 42 20.83 1.84 3.34
C LEU A 42 19.43 2.37 3.04
N LEU A 43 18.40 1.75 3.61
CA LEU A 43 17.01 2.18 3.53
C LEU A 43 16.59 2.70 4.91
N ARG A 44 16.39 4.01 5.03
CA ARG A 44 15.96 4.67 6.26
C ARG A 44 14.55 5.23 6.14
N GLY A 45 13.99 5.58 7.30
CA GLY A 45 12.62 6.07 7.43
C GLY A 45 11.64 4.96 7.76
N ARG A 46 10.34 5.27 7.65
CA ARG A 46 9.27 4.31 7.91
C ARG A 46 9.08 3.40 6.70
N THR A 47 9.49 2.13 6.85
CA THR A 47 9.39 1.10 5.81
C THR A 47 8.15 0.22 5.93
N ALA A 48 7.27 0.49 6.89
CA ALA A 48 6.04 -0.25 7.12
C ALA A 48 4.88 0.74 7.28
N ASP A 49 3.77 0.47 6.62
CA ASP A 49 2.53 1.25 6.76
C ASP A 49 1.34 0.29 6.78
N SER A 50 0.27 0.71 7.46
CA SER A 50 -1.02 0.01 7.38
C SER A 50 -1.67 0.29 6.03
N ILE A 51 -2.56 -0.59 5.59
CA ILE A 51 -3.38 -0.33 4.40
C ILE A 51 -4.52 0.65 4.77
N HIS A 52 -4.63 1.75 4.01
CA HIS A 52 -5.63 2.79 4.18
C HIS A 52 -6.70 2.67 3.08
N PRO A 53 -7.99 2.48 3.43
CA PRO A 53 -9.06 2.39 2.43
C PRO A 53 -9.29 3.72 1.70
N VAL A 54 -9.66 3.64 0.42
CA VAL A 54 -10.10 4.78 -0.38
C VAL A 54 -11.62 4.89 -0.26
N HIS A 55 -12.11 5.99 0.31
CA HIS A 55 -13.54 6.22 0.56
C HIS A 55 -14.21 7.11 -0.50
N GLN A 56 -13.56 7.34 -1.63
CA GLN A 56 -14.08 8.19 -2.71
C GLN A 56 -14.72 7.35 -3.81
N ASP A 57 -15.82 7.88 -4.36
CA ASP A 57 -16.40 7.37 -5.60
C ASP A 57 -15.34 7.49 -6.72
N GLN A 58 -14.94 6.34 -7.25
CA GLN A 58 -13.95 6.24 -8.32
C GLN A 58 -14.70 6.06 -9.63
N ASP A 59 -14.69 7.08 -10.50
CA ASP A 59 -15.17 6.94 -11.87
C ASP A 59 -14.19 6.06 -12.68
N GLY A 60 -14.56 4.82 -12.94
CA GLY A 60 -13.81 3.93 -13.84
C GLY A 60 -14.06 2.44 -13.61
N ASP A 61 -13.74 1.62 -14.62
CA ASP A 61 -13.94 0.16 -14.63
C ASP A 61 -13.16 -0.61 -13.53
N ARG A 62 -12.21 0.04 -12.85
CA ARG A 62 -11.38 -0.57 -11.80
C ARG A 62 -11.16 0.40 -10.64
N PRO A 63 -12.02 0.40 -9.62
CA PRO A 63 -11.86 1.28 -8.47
C PRO A 63 -10.60 0.93 -7.66
N THR A 64 -9.84 1.95 -7.24
CA THR A 64 -8.76 1.76 -6.26
C THR A 64 -9.38 1.51 -4.90
N LEU A 65 -9.09 0.36 -4.29
CA LEU A 65 -9.71 -0.03 -3.01
C LEU A 65 -8.99 0.56 -1.79
N ALA A 66 -7.65 0.65 -1.86
CA ALA A 66 -6.84 1.08 -0.73
C ALA A 66 -5.42 1.49 -1.18
N TYR A 67 -4.67 2.10 -0.27
CA TYR A 67 -3.30 2.54 -0.49
C TYR A 67 -2.42 2.36 0.76
N ALA A 68 -1.10 2.38 0.58
CA ALA A 68 -0.11 2.54 1.64
C ALA A 68 0.88 3.63 1.23
N THR A 69 1.40 4.37 2.20
CA THR A 69 2.30 5.50 1.97
C THR A 69 3.62 5.33 2.70
N PHE A 70 4.69 5.74 2.03
CA PHE A 70 6.04 5.69 2.60
C PHE A 70 6.77 7.02 2.39
N PRO A 71 6.28 8.13 2.98
CA PRO A 71 6.77 9.48 2.68
C PRO A 71 8.18 9.75 3.23
N GLU A 72 8.61 8.98 4.23
CA GLU A 72 9.88 9.18 4.94
C GLU A 72 11.03 8.32 4.37
N LEU A 73 10.82 7.61 3.25
CA LEU A 73 11.85 6.72 2.72
C LEU A 73 13.04 7.47 2.15
N ILE A 74 14.23 7.07 2.62
CA ILE A 74 15.50 7.62 2.18
C ILE A 74 16.44 6.47 1.81
N ILE A 75 16.96 6.51 0.59
CA ILE A 75 18.08 5.68 0.16
C ILE A 75 19.36 6.47 0.37
N THR A 76 20.22 6.01 1.28
CA THR A 76 21.37 6.80 1.76
C THR A 76 22.62 6.68 0.91
N GLN A 77 22.65 5.71 -0.02
CA GLN A 77 23.80 5.46 -0.90
C GLN A 77 23.36 5.46 -2.36
N PRO A 78 24.15 6.03 -3.28
CA PRO A 78 23.86 5.99 -4.70
C PRO A 78 24.00 4.56 -5.23
N GLY A 79 23.12 4.19 -6.15
CA GLY A 79 23.14 2.89 -6.79
C GLY A 79 21.86 2.63 -7.57
N ARG A 80 21.78 1.44 -8.17
CA ARG A 80 20.56 0.97 -8.83
C ARG A 80 19.91 -0.07 -7.94
N TYR A 81 18.66 0.20 -7.57
CA TYR A 81 17.89 -0.64 -6.67
C TYR A 81 16.49 -0.88 -7.23
N ARG A 82 15.80 -1.88 -6.70
CA ARG A 82 14.35 -2.03 -6.83
C ARG A 82 13.71 -2.00 -5.43
N MET A 83 12.54 -1.38 -5.32
CA MET A 83 11.70 -1.50 -4.14
C MET A 83 10.80 -2.71 -4.29
N LYS A 84 10.82 -3.60 -3.30
CA LYS A 84 9.87 -4.70 -3.17
C LYS A 84 8.90 -4.37 -2.06
N VAL A 85 7.62 -4.32 -2.41
CA VAL A 85 6.51 -4.16 -1.46
C VAL A 85 5.96 -5.55 -1.14
N ASN A 86 5.93 -5.91 0.14
CA ASN A 86 5.32 -7.14 0.61
C ASN A 86 4.04 -6.76 1.36
N ILE A 87 2.94 -7.41 1.02
CA ILE A 87 1.65 -7.22 1.69
C ILE A 87 1.43 -8.43 2.58
N ILE A 88 1.13 -8.20 3.84
CA ILE A 88 0.96 -9.24 4.87
C ILE A 88 -0.38 -8.98 5.55
N ASP A 89 -1.19 -10.02 5.68
CA ASP A 89 -2.33 -10.03 6.57
C ASP A 89 -1.89 -10.56 7.93
N MET A 90 -1.97 -9.73 8.97
CA MET A 90 -1.59 -10.09 10.35
C MET A 90 -2.67 -10.91 11.06
N ASN A 91 -3.88 -10.97 10.50
CA ASN A 91 -5.02 -11.66 11.09
C ASN A 91 -5.21 -13.08 10.52
N ALA A 92 -4.37 -13.50 9.56
CA ALA A 92 -4.44 -14.79 8.87
C ALA A 92 -3.54 -15.87 9.50
#